data_AF-A0A552URD8-F1
#
_entry.id   AF-A0A552URD8-F1
#
_cell.length_a   1.000
_cell.length_b   1.000
_cell.length_c   1.000
_cell.angle_alpha   90.00
_cell.angle_beta   90.00
_cell.angle_gamma   90.00
#
_symmetry.space_group_name_H-M   'P 1'
#
loop_
_entity.id
_entity.type
_entity.pdbx_description
1 polymer ?
#
loop_
_entity_poly.entity_id
_entity_poly.type
_entity_poly.pdbx_seq_one_letter_code
_entity_poly.pdbx_strand_id
1 'polypeptide(L)'
;VSPVYASTDYKVEWTEDDFMYSSEGNIIAFSDKGLEKKEKTNILVFPEGTKSINGNYSLSHSNDELRYKREFGRGKHWDKVIIPDSVKHLGYAAFYEASIDQVKLSNSLTYLGGLVFFNCGLKEVTLPDTLVNIEHNAFERNNLQEITIPKSVKTIEQYAFSRNKLHTIKVLGNPNINSKGVFHNQEVEYRPKQNPFYENHFGFNGNQGFKSIPNGLRYENGEFVFDKNVDSVELEFDYNNDMYQGKMTIYNPNKYSIDTQTDLTGQDIDEKDNKIDDLTKNIKDLENQIKDLNDKKQEDQSKIDELKKKLESCKDNGEKLKQEKSKLEEEIRDKDNKIAQLNKEIEELKNSNNDELIAEITQLKDELKRLQDENAKLKEDYSSTKWELEAEKEKTDKNENKIKEMQEKLDSLEEELAKKTKEIDDKDN
;
A
#
# COMPACT_ATOMS: atom_id res chain seq x y z
N VAL A 1 32.98 20.94 3.61
CA VAL A 1 31.74 20.80 2.81
C VAL A 1 31.17 19.43 3.15
N SER A 2 30.34 19.36 4.19
CA SER A 2 29.61 18.15 4.55
C SER A 2 28.27 18.19 3.81
N PRO A 3 27.79 17.10 3.20
CA PRO A 3 26.46 17.10 2.62
C PRO A 3 25.44 17.09 3.77
N VAL A 4 24.62 18.12 3.77
CA VAL A 4 23.42 18.25 4.59
C VAL A 4 22.44 17.18 4.11
N TYR A 5 22.24 16.13 4.91
CA TYR A 5 21.09 15.26 4.73
C TYR A 5 19.84 16.04 5.15
N ALA A 6 19.20 16.68 4.18
CA ALA A 6 17.82 17.08 4.29
C ALA A 6 16.96 15.81 4.30
N SER A 7 16.72 15.24 5.48
CA SER A 7 15.67 14.24 5.69
C SER A 7 14.33 14.97 5.58
N THR A 8 13.78 14.96 4.37
CA THR A 8 12.36 15.12 4.12
C THR A 8 11.78 13.73 3.90
N ASP A 9 11.64 12.95 4.97
CA ASP A 9 10.94 11.66 4.93
C ASP A 9 9.43 11.90 4.75
N TYR A 10 9.02 12.18 3.52
CA TYR A 10 7.71 11.76 3.06
C TYR A 10 7.71 10.24 3.19
N LYS A 11 6.99 9.72 4.19
CA LYS A 11 6.87 8.28 4.47
C LYS A 11 6.30 7.60 3.23
N VAL A 12 7.16 7.06 2.36
CA VAL A 12 6.74 6.34 1.15
C VAL A 12 5.96 5.13 1.62
N GLU A 13 4.64 5.16 1.41
CA GLU A 13 3.74 4.08 1.76
C GLU A 13 3.73 3.04 0.65
N TRP A 14 4.03 1.80 1.03
CA TRP A 14 3.94 0.64 0.16
C TRP A 14 2.55 0.04 0.26
N THR A 15 1.89 -0.16 -0.87
CA THR A 15 0.54 -0.71 -1.00
C THR A 15 0.56 -1.96 -1.86
N GLU A 16 -0.55 -2.71 -1.91
CA GLU A 16 -0.66 -3.93 -2.72
C GLU A 16 -0.32 -3.68 -4.20
N ASP A 17 -0.73 -2.54 -4.75
CA ASP A 17 -0.44 -2.09 -6.12
C ASP A 17 1.05 -2.00 -6.47
N ASP A 18 1.95 -1.92 -5.49
CA ASP A 18 3.40 -1.84 -5.71
C ASP A 18 4.05 -3.20 -5.99
N PHE A 19 3.29 -4.29 -5.84
CA PHE A 19 3.79 -5.64 -5.92
C PHE A 19 3.09 -6.44 -7.01
N MET A 20 3.82 -7.37 -7.59
CA MET A 20 3.28 -8.41 -8.45
C MET A 20 2.98 -9.65 -7.62
N TYR A 21 1.90 -10.34 -7.97
CA TYR A 21 1.43 -11.52 -7.26
C TYR A 21 1.44 -12.75 -8.19
N SER A 22 1.77 -13.91 -7.63
CA SER A 22 1.52 -15.20 -8.29
C SER A 22 0.02 -15.52 -8.33
N SER A 23 -0.38 -16.53 -9.09
CA SER A 23 -1.77 -17.06 -9.10
C SER A 23 -2.27 -17.51 -7.72
N GLU A 24 -1.36 -17.84 -6.81
CA GLU A 24 -1.66 -18.24 -5.43
C GLU A 24 -1.76 -17.04 -4.46
N GLY A 25 -1.53 -15.82 -4.96
CA GLY A 25 -1.57 -14.59 -4.17
C GLY A 25 -0.29 -14.32 -3.36
N ASN A 26 0.85 -14.90 -3.77
CA ASN A 26 2.15 -14.62 -3.14
C ASN A 26 2.81 -13.43 -3.81
N ILE A 27 3.43 -12.53 -3.04
CA ILE A 27 4.23 -11.45 -3.61
C ILE A 27 5.49 -12.05 -4.23
N ILE A 28 5.80 -11.71 -5.49
CA ILE A 28 6.91 -12.29 -6.25
C ILE A 28 7.91 -11.27 -6.79
N ALA A 29 7.51 -10.02 -7.00
CA ALA A 29 8.35 -8.96 -7.57
C ALA A 29 7.72 -7.58 -7.36
N PHE A 30 8.44 -6.50 -7.69
CA PHE A 30 7.86 -5.16 -7.81
C PHE A 30 7.01 -5.00 -9.09
N SER A 31 5.84 -4.36 -8.96
CA SER A 31 5.10 -3.84 -10.10
C SER A 31 5.83 -2.64 -10.73
N ASP A 32 5.32 -2.07 -11.82
CA ASP A 32 5.88 -0.83 -12.39
C ASP A 32 5.84 0.33 -11.37
N LYS A 33 4.75 0.44 -10.60
CA LYS A 33 4.64 1.41 -9.50
C LYS A 33 5.67 1.15 -8.40
N GLY A 34 5.87 -0.13 -8.05
CA GLY A 34 6.88 -0.52 -7.07
C GLY A 34 8.31 -0.19 -7.49
N LEU A 35 8.62 -0.35 -8.78
CA LEU A 35 9.91 0.03 -9.34
C LEU A 35 10.15 1.55 -9.20
N GLU A 36 9.16 2.38 -9.51
CA GLU A 36 9.28 3.83 -9.33
C GLU A 36 9.46 4.24 -7.85
N LYS A 37 8.84 3.52 -6.91
CA LYS A 37 9.00 3.75 -5.47
C LYS A 37 10.35 3.28 -4.95
N LYS A 38 10.87 2.15 -5.44
CA LYS A 38 12.18 1.58 -5.08
C LYS A 38 13.33 2.58 -5.27
N GLU A 39 13.22 3.49 -6.23
CA GLU A 39 14.21 4.55 -6.49
C GLU A 39 14.10 5.75 -5.52
N LYS A 40 12.99 5.88 -4.79
CA LYS A 40 12.70 7.02 -3.90
C LYS A 40 12.93 6.72 -2.42
N THR A 41 13.14 5.46 -2.05
CA THR A 41 13.34 5.04 -0.66
C THR A 41 14.24 3.81 -0.54
N ASN A 42 14.89 3.68 0.62
CA ASN A 42 15.62 2.50 1.05
C ASN A 42 14.91 1.78 2.21
N ILE A 43 13.64 2.10 2.47
CA ILE A 43 12.80 1.37 3.42
C ILE A 43 11.74 0.60 2.64
N LEU A 44 11.77 -0.73 2.73
CA LEU A 44 10.79 -1.63 2.12
C LEU A 44 9.84 -2.16 3.18
N VAL A 45 8.54 -1.94 2.96
CA VAL A 45 7.46 -2.46 3.83
C VAL A 45 6.53 -3.30 2.99
N PHE A 46 6.28 -4.54 3.38
CA PHE A 46 5.26 -5.35 2.73
C PHE A 46 3.88 -5.11 3.36
N PRO A 47 2.79 -5.16 2.58
CA PRO A 47 1.45 -4.87 3.07
C PRO A 47 0.95 -5.96 4.03
N GLU A 48 0.21 -5.57 5.05
CA GLU A 48 -0.50 -6.50 5.93
C GLU A 48 -1.45 -7.39 5.12
N GLY A 49 -1.65 -8.63 5.56
CA GLY A 49 -2.42 -9.64 4.81
C GLY A 49 -1.61 -10.43 3.78
N THR A 50 -0.37 -10.03 3.50
CA THR A 50 0.57 -10.81 2.68
C THR A 50 0.81 -12.19 3.31
N LYS A 51 0.63 -13.26 2.53
CA LYS A 51 0.83 -14.65 2.99
C LYS A 51 2.28 -15.11 2.87
N SER A 52 2.89 -14.85 1.71
CA SER A 52 4.26 -15.25 1.36
C SER A 52 4.91 -14.19 0.48
N ILE A 53 6.24 -14.09 0.59
CA ILE A 53 7.09 -13.25 -0.25
C ILE A 53 8.15 -14.15 -0.86
N ASN A 54 8.15 -14.30 -2.18
CA ASN A 54 9.05 -15.22 -2.89
C ASN A 54 10.01 -14.44 -3.78
N GLY A 55 11.18 -15.01 -4.06
CA GLY A 55 12.11 -14.48 -5.04
C GLY A 55 11.61 -14.66 -6.46
N ASN A 56 12.02 -13.75 -7.33
CA ASN A 56 11.57 -13.68 -8.71
C ASN A 56 12.31 -14.65 -9.66
N TYR A 57 12.30 -15.95 -9.35
CA TYR A 57 12.78 -16.96 -10.30
C TYR A 57 11.69 -17.50 -11.24
N SER A 58 10.41 -17.25 -10.91
CA SER A 58 9.27 -17.74 -11.68
C SER A 58 8.96 -16.91 -12.94
N LEU A 59 9.36 -15.62 -12.99
CA LEU A 59 9.23 -14.80 -14.20
C LEU A 59 10.19 -15.22 -15.33
N SER A 60 10.95 -16.32 -15.18
CA SER A 60 11.77 -16.88 -16.26
C SER A 60 10.97 -17.33 -17.50
N HIS A 61 9.63 -17.26 -17.47
CA HIS A 61 8.74 -17.62 -18.57
C HIS A 61 7.84 -16.47 -19.04
N SER A 62 7.93 -15.28 -18.44
CA SER A 62 7.29 -14.08 -18.97
C SER A 62 8.29 -13.35 -19.87
N ASN A 63 7.84 -12.82 -21.00
CA ASN A 63 8.64 -11.96 -21.89
C ASN A 63 8.96 -10.59 -21.26
N ASP A 64 9.29 -10.56 -19.97
CA ASP A 64 9.53 -9.35 -19.19
C ASP A 64 11.03 -9.03 -19.16
N GLU A 65 11.41 -8.02 -19.96
CA GLU A 65 12.78 -7.50 -20.02
C GLU A 65 13.24 -6.87 -18.68
N LEU A 66 12.31 -6.54 -17.77
CA LEU A 66 12.59 -5.93 -16.48
C LEU A 66 12.69 -6.95 -15.33
N ARG A 67 12.58 -8.26 -15.58
CA ARG A 67 12.49 -9.30 -14.53
C ARG A 67 13.52 -9.14 -13.40
N TYR A 68 14.79 -8.86 -13.73
CA TYR A 68 15.86 -8.71 -12.75
C TYR A 68 15.75 -7.39 -11.96
N LYS A 69 15.23 -6.33 -12.59
CA LYS A 69 15.05 -5.03 -11.92
C LYS A 69 13.92 -5.08 -10.88
N ARG A 70 12.92 -5.94 -11.11
CA ARG A 70 11.77 -6.16 -10.23
C ARG A 70 12.08 -6.99 -8.98
N GLU A 71 13.27 -7.59 -8.88
CA GLU A 71 13.70 -8.30 -7.67
C GLU A 71 13.82 -7.36 -6.46
N PHE A 72 13.53 -7.90 -5.28
CA PHE A 72 13.71 -7.18 -4.01
C PHE A 72 15.18 -7.06 -3.61
N GLY A 73 16.04 -7.97 -4.07
CA GLY A 73 17.47 -7.99 -3.74
C GLY A 73 18.37 -7.43 -4.83
N ARG A 74 19.17 -8.29 -5.44
CA ARG A 74 20.15 -8.08 -6.52
C ARG A 74 20.69 -6.66 -6.64
N GLY A 75 21.66 -6.35 -5.78
CA GLY A 75 22.39 -5.08 -5.79
C GLY A 75 21.63 -3.89 -5.20
N LYS A 76 20.39 -4.07 -4.72
CA LYS A 76 19.65 -3.02 -4.01
C LYS A 76 20.10 -2.95 -2.56
N HIS A 77 20.40 -1.73 -2.11
CA HIS A 77 20.57 -1.41 -0.69
C HIS A 77 19.23 -1.00 -0.07
N TRP A 78 18.93 -1.60 1.09
CA TRP A 78 17.81 -1.29 1.96
C TRP A 78 18.34 -0.95 3.36
N ASP A 79 18.02 0.25 3.84
CA ASP A 79 18.23 0.63 5.24
C ASP A 79 17.38 -0.28 6.14
N LYS A 80 16.17 -0.62 5.68
CA LYS A 80 15.25 -1.46 6.44
C LYS A 80 14.27 -2.25 5.57
N VAL A 81 14.10 -3.52 5.90
CA VAL A 81 13.04 -4.38 5.36
C VAL A 81 12.09 -4.77 6.50
N ILE A 82 10.80 -4.51 6.33
CA ILE A 82 9.74 -4.84 7.30
C ILE A 82 8.83 -5.90 6.69
N ILE A 83 8.88 -7.11 7.26
CA ILE A 83 7.99 -8.21 6.94
C ILE A 83 6.84 -8.20 7.97
N PRO A 84 5.57 -8.02 7.56
CA PRO A 84 4.43 -7.95 8.47
C PRO A 84 4.09 -9.32 9.07
N ASP A 85 3.44 -9.32 10.23
CA ASP A 85 3.16 -10.53 11.02
C ASP A 85 2.16 -11.48 10.34
N SER A 86 1.51 -11.06 9.25
CA SER A 86 0.69 -11.92 8.39
C SER A 86 1.51 -12.92 7.56
N VAL A 87 2.79 -12.63 7.31
CA VAL A 87 3.65 -13.46 6.45
C VAL A 87 4.11 -14.70 7.20
N LYS A 88 3.87 -15.87 6.60
CA LYS A 88 4.30 -17.16 7.17
C LYS A 88 5.52 -17.75 6.47
N HIS A 89 5.77 -17.35 5.23
CA HIS A 89 6.82 -17.91 4.39
C HIS A 89 7.60 -16.79 3.69
N LEU A 90 8.93 -16.84 3.79
CA LEU A 90 9.81 -16.16 2.85
C LEU A 90 10.35 -17.23 1.91
N GLY A 91 9.97 -17.16 0.65
CA GLY A 91 10.31 -18.15 -0.36
C GLY A 91 11.74 -18.05 -0.85
N TYR A 92 12.08 -18.99 -1.73
CA TYR A 92 13.41 -19.12 -2.32
C TYR A 92 13.90 -17.77 -2.86
N ALA A 93 15.06 -17.32 -2.36
CA ALA A 93 15.79 -16.14 -2.82
C ALA A 93 15.03 -14.81 -2.84
N ALA A 94 14.07 -14.63 -1.93
CA ALA A 94 13.28 -13.38 -1.85
C ALA A 94 14.16 -12.12 -1.84
N PHE A 95 15.28 -12.12 -1.11
CA PHE A 95 16.20 -10.99 -0.98
C PHE A 95 17.61 -11.31 -1.46
N TYR A 96 17.78 -12.28 -2.36
CA TYR A 96 19.08 -12.71 -2.88
C TYR A 96 19.96 -11.53 -3.32
N GLU A 97 21.17 -11.41 -2.76
CA GLU A 97 22.14 -10.35 -3.03
C GLU A 97 21.61 -8.91 -2.81
N ALA A 98 20.65 -8.72 -1.91
CA ALA A 98 20.35 -7.39 -1.35
C ALA A 98 21.54 -6.87 -0.51
N SER A 99 21.56 -5.60 -0.13
CA SER A 99 22.34 -5.12 1.03
C SER A 99 21.36 -4.61 2.05
N ILE A 100 21.21 -5.28 3.20
CA ILE A 100 20.17 -4.96 4.19
C ILE A 100 20.84 -4.57 5.51
N ASP A 101 20.58 -3.36 5.98
CA ASP A 101 21.09 -2.91 7.29
C ASP A 101 20.23 -3.45 8.45
N GLN A 102 18.90 -3.41 8.31
CA GLN A 102 17.96 -3.95 9.29
C GLN A 102 16.85 -4.77 8.64
N VAL A 103 16.60 -5.99 9.13
CA VAL A 103 15.43 -6.79 8.75
C VAL A 103 14.56 -7.07 9.97
N LYS A 104 13.27 -6.73 9.89
CA LYS A 104 12.26 -7.18 10.85
C LYS A 104 11.50 -8.34 10.21
N LEU A 105 11.74 -9.55 10.73
CA LEU A 105 10.97 -10.74 10.34
C LEU A 105 9.58 -10.74 10.99
N SER A 106 8.65 -11.45 10.36
CA SER A 106 7.31 -11.71 10.90
C SER A 106 7.38 -12.57 12.15
N ASN A 107 6.61 -12.22 13.18
CA ASN A 107 6.46 -13.05 14.39
C ASN A 107 5.69 -14.36 14.13
N SER A 108 5.03 -14.49 12.98
CA SER A 108 4.33 -15.70 12.55
C SER A 108 5.10 -16.51 11.51
N LEU A 109 6.35 -16.13 11.21
CA LEU A 109 7.14 -16.78 10.17
C LEU A 109 7.46 -18.22 10.57
N THR A 110 7.12 -19.16 9.70
CA THR A 110 7.37 -20.60 9.90
C THR A 110 8.46 -21.13 8.98
N TYR A 111 8.77 -20.43 7.88
CA TYR A 111 9.63 -20.95 6.82
C TYR A 111 10.55 -19.88 6.22
N LEU A 112 11.84 -20.20 6.13
CA LEU A 112 12.84 -19.44 5.39
C LEU A 112 13.37 -20.29 4.23
N GLY A 113 13.05 -19.88 3.01
CA GLY A 113 13.40 -20.57 1.77
C GLY A 113 14.88 -20.50 1.44
N GLY A 114 15.32 -21.39 0.53
CA GLY A 114 16.73 -21.46 0.14
C GLY A 114 17.22 -20.13 -0.43
N LEU A 115 18.46 -19.75 -0.13
CA LEU A 115 19.08 -18.49 -0.57
C LEU A 115 18.33 -17.20 -0.20
N VAL A 116 17.31 -17.24 0.68
CA VAL A 116 16.41 -16.10 0.94
C VAL A 116 17.13 -14.80 1.30
N PHE A 117 18.18 -14.86 2.11
CA PHE A 117 19.07 -13.76 2.46
C PHE A 117 20.53 -14.04 2.07
N PHE A 118 20.75 -14.75 0.97
CA PHE A 118 22.10 -15.02 0.48
C PHE A 118 22.83 -13.71 0.17
N ASN A 119 24.02 -13.54 0.74
CA ASN A 119 24.89 -12.39 0.51
C ASN A 119 24.20 -11.03 0.76
N CYS A 120 23.46 -10.93 1.86
CA CYS A 120 22.68 -9.72 2.22
C CYS A 120 23.43 -8.68 3.05
N GLY A 121 24.66 -8.98 3.48
CA GLY A 121 25.45 -8.12 4.36
C GLY A 121 24.95 -8.03 5.81
N LEU A 122 23.94 -8.83 6.20
CA LEU A 122 23.29 -8.77 7.51
C LEU A 122 24.29 -8.94 8.66
N LYS A 123 24.22 -8.07 9.66
CA LYS A 123 25.05 -8.13 10.89
C LYS A 123 24.34 -8.83 12.04
N GLU A 124 23.01 -8.73 12.07
CA GLU A 124 22.14 -9.34 13.06
C GLU A 124 20.84 -9.78 12.41
N VAL A 125 20.21 -10.80 12.97
CA VAL A 125 18.85 -11.21 12.64
C VAL A 125 18.22 -11.92 13.83
N THR A 126 17.02 -11.48 14.22
CA THR A 126 16.23 -12.15 15.26
C THR A 126 15.29 -13.15 14.58
N LEU A 127 15.53 -14.44 14.81
CA LEU A 127 14.65 -15.51 14.33
C LEU A 127 13.43 -15.63 15.26
N PRO A 128 12.19 -15.70 14.71
CA PRO A 128 10.98 -15.77 15.52
C PRO A 128 10.77 -17.16 16.12
N ASP A 129 10.14 -17.22 17.30
CA ASP A 129 9.85 -18.47 18.03
C ASP A 129 8.85 -19.41 17.32
N THR A 130 8.30 -18.98 16.18
CA THR A 130 7.44 -19.80 15.31
C THR A 130 8.20 -20.48 14.17
N LEU A 131 9.47 -20.14 13.95
CA LEU A 131 10.25 -20.61 12.81
C LEU A 131 10.47 -22.13 12.87
N VAL A 132 10.15 -22.84 11.81
CA VAL A 132 10.22 -24.31 11.74
C VAL A 132 11.37 -24.77 10.84
N ASN A 133 11.55 -24.14 9.68
CA ASN A 133 12.53 -24.58 8.67
C ASN A 133 13.45 -23.43 8.25
N ILE A 134 14.74 -23.73 8.17
CA ILE A 134 15.78 -22.87 7.60
C ILE A 134 16.43 -23.64 6.46
N GLU A 135 16.12 -23.23 5.23
CA GLU A 135 16.57 -23.93 4.04
C GLU A 135 18.02 -23.61 3.65
N HIS A 136 18.48 -24.31 2.61
CA HIS A 136 19.87 -24.28 2.17
C HIS A 136 20.32 -22.86 1.84
N ASN A 137 21.51 -22.49 2.33
CA ASN A 137 22.15 -21.20 2.06
C ASN A 137 21.31 -19.96 2.47
N ALA A 138 20.29 -20.10 3.31
CA ALA A 138 19.34 -19.04 3.66
C ALA A 138 20.00 -17.74 4.14
N PHE A 139 21.08 -17.83 4.91
CA PHE A 139 21.89 -16.72 5.44
C PHE A 139 23.37 -16.84 5.05
N GLU A 140 23.71 -17.55 3.97
CA GLU A 140 25.10 -17.67 3.56
C GLU A 140 25.70 -16.31 3.15
N ARG A 141 27.00 -16.11 3.40
CA ARG A 141 27.76 -14.91 2.98
C ARG A 141 27.26 -13.60 3.62
N ASN A 142 26.84 -13.65 4.87
CA ASN A 142 26.49 -12.46 5.64
C ASN A 142 27.60 -12.10 6.65
N ASN A 143 27.33 -11.15 7.54
CA ASN A 143 28.24 -10.69 8.59
C ASN A 143 27.69 -11.00 9.99
N LEU A 144 26.85 -12.03 10.14
CA LEU A 144 26.25 -12.40 11.42
C LEU A 144 27.35 -12.79 12.41
N GLN A 145 27.28 -12.26 13.63
CA GLN A 145 28.26 -12.53 14.71
C GLN A 145 27.73 -13.51 15.75
N GLU A 146 26.43 -13.45 16.02
CA GLU A 146 25.74 -14.37 16.89
C GLU A 146 24.41 -14.78 16.27
N ILE A 147 23.97 -16.00 16.58
CA ILE A 147 22.63 -16.44 16.21
C ILE A 147 22.02 -17.31 17.31
N THR A 148 20.77 -17.04 17.63
CA THR A 148 19.95 -17.91 18.47
C THR A 148 18.96 -18.64 17.58
N ILE A 149 19.08 -19.97 17.53
CA ILE A 149 18.14 -20.87 16.86
C ILE A 149 16.99 -21.18 17.83
N PRO A 150 15.75 -20.76 17.55
CA PRO A 150 14.60 -20.99 18.42
C PRO A 150 14.27 -22.46 18.63
N LYS A 151 13.53 -22.77 19.71
CA LYS A 151 13.17 -24.14 20.07
C LYS A 151 12.26 -24.81 19.03
N SER A 152 11.51 -24.01 18.27
CA SER A 152 10.57 -24.46 17.24
C SER A 152 11.25 -25.00 15.98
N VAL A 153 12.52 -24.64 15.74
CA VAL A 153 13.23 -25.02 14.51
C VAL A 153 13.43 -26.53 14.49
N LYS A 154 12.93 -27.16 13.44
CA LYS A 154 13.00 -28.60 13.20
C LYS A 154 14.09 -28.97 12.20
N THR A 155 14.34 -28.14 11.19
CA THR A 155 15.39 -28.42 10.19
C THR A 155 16.24 -27.19 9.90
N ILE A 156 17.54 -27.42 9.75
CA ILE A 156 18.50 -26.45 9.23
C ILE A 156 19.28 -27.16 8.14
N GLU A 157 19.12 -26.68 6.91
CA GLU A 157 19.71 -27.29 5.73
C GLU A 157 21.15 -26.82 5.47
N GLN A 158 21.78 -27.51 4.53
CA GLN A 158 23.17 -27.30 4.13
C GLN A 158 23.52 -25.82 3.90
N TYR A 159 24.68 -25.41 4.42
CA TYR A 159 25.24 -24.06 4.28
C TYR A 159 24.35 -22.89 4.75
N ALA A 160 23.26 -23.14 5.48
CA ALA A 160 22.31 -22.09 5.87
C ALA A 160 22.96 -20.86 6.52
N PHE A 161 24.05 -21.03 7.28
CA PHE A 161 24.78 -19.96 7.95
C PHE A 161 26.28 -19.93 7.60
N SER A 162 26.67 -20.53 6.47
CA SER A 162 28.07 -20.58 6.06
C SER A 162 28.59 -19.19 5.65
N ARG A 163 29.91 -18.97 5.78
CA ARG A 163 30.60 -17.72 5.43
C ARG A 163 29.99 -16.50 6.13
N ASN A 164 29.72 -16.65 7.43
CA ASN A 164 29.40 -15.55 8.33
C ASN A 164 30.61 -15.17 9.20
N LYS A 165 30.39 -14.36 10.24
CA LYS A 165 31.39 -14.04 11.27
C LYS A 165 30.95 -14.61 12.62
N LEU A 166 30.23 -15.74 12.62
CA LEU A 166 29.61 -16.26 13.83
C LEU A 166 30.71 -16.74 14.77
N HIS A 167 30.68 -16.26 16.01
CA HIS A 167 31.47 -16.81 17.12
C HIS A 167 30.59 -17.53 18.15
N THR A 168 29.33 -17.13 18.28
CA THR A 168 28.39 -17.73 19.25
C THR A 168 27.15 -18.29 18.55
N ILE A 169 26.82 -19.56 18.83
CA ILE A 169 25.57 -20.18 18.36
C ILE A 169 24.82 -20.81 19.52
N LYS A 170 23.61 -20.29 19.77
CA LYS A 170 22.72 -20.79 20.81
C LYS A 170 21.56 -21.55 20.17
N VAL A 171 21.47 -22.85 20.41
CA VAL A 171 20.34 -23.67 19.93
C VAL A 171 19.43 -24.00 21.10
N LEU A 172 18.18 -23.55 21.03
CA LEU A 172 17.22 -23.71 22.13
C LEU A 172 16.43 -25.03 22.08
N GLY A 173 16.43 -25.69 20.92
CA GLY A 173 15.78 -26.98 20.66
C GLY A 173 16.76 -28.03 20.10
N ASN A 174 16.22 -29.01 19.38
CA ASN A 174 16.99 -30.11 18.77
C ASN A 174 16.69 -30.20 17.26
N PRO A 175 17.09 -29.20 16.45
CA PRO A 175 16.86 -29.24 15.02
C PRO A 175 17.66 -30.37 14.36
N ASN A 176 17.09 -30.98 13.33
CA ASN A 176 17.85 -31.76 12.36
C ASN A 176 18.74 -30.82 11.55
N ILE A 177 20.03 -30.79 11.89
CA ILE A 177 21.04 -30.00 11.19
C ILE A 177 21.69 -30.88 10.14
N ASN A 178 21.42 -30.60 8.87
CA ASN A 178 22.04 -31.27 7.72
C ASN A 178 23.53 -30.94 7.71
N SER A 179 24.37 -31.91 8.01
CA SER A 179 25.77 -31.71 8.40
C SER A 179 26.71 -31.16 7.32
N LYS A 180 26.21 -30.88 6.11
CA LYS A 180 26.97 -30.25 5.02
C LYS A 180 27.18 -28.75 5.29
N GLY A 181 28.19 -28.45 6.11
CA GLY A 181 28.79 -27.12 6.21
C GLY A 181 27.84 -26.01 6.65
N VAL A 182 26.82 -26.29 7.48
CA VAL A 182 25.84 -25.29 7.95
C VAL A 182 26.52 -24.04 8.49
N PHE A 183 27.61 -24.23 9.23
CA PHE A 183 28.38 -23.16 9.84
C PHE A 183 29.82 -23.10 9.31
N HIS A 184 30.04 -23.40 8.03
CA HIS A 184 31.36 -23.45 7.41
C HIS A 184 32.04 -22.05 7.28
N ASN A 185 33.38 -22.01 7.24
CA ASN A 185 34.24 -20.81 7.13
C ASN A 185 34.11 -19.80 8.30
N GLN A 186 34.06 -20.30 9.54
CA GLN A 186 33.98 -19.50 10.77
C GLN A 186 34.42 -20.33 11.99
N GLU A 187 34.73 -19.64 13.10
CA GLU A 187 35.08 -20.25 14.40
C GLU A 187 33.86 -20.21 15.32
N VAL A 188 33.23 -21.36 15.55
CA VAL A 188 31.89 -21.39 16.17
C VAL A 188 31.90 -22.10 17.51
N GLU A 189 31.36 -21.44 18.53
CA GLU A 189 30.98 -22.09 19.78
C GLU A 189 29.52 -22.59 19.72
N TYR A 190 29.33 -23.90 19.87
CA TYR A 190 28.03 -24.55 19.97
C TYR A 190 27.81 -25.13 21.37
N ARG A 191 26.70 -24.73 22.02
CA ARG A 191 26.32 -25.15 23.37
C ARG A 191 25.00 -25.93 23.35
N PRO A 192 25.02 -27.24 23.04
CA PRO A 192 23.81 -28.05 22.96
C PRO A 192 23.22 -28.32 24.36
N LYS A 193 21.91 -28.57 24.44
CA LYS A 193 21.23 -28.97 25.69
C LYS A 193 21.31 -30.47 25.99
N GLN A 194 21.61 -31.28 24.98
CA GLN A 194 21.70 -32.73 25.04
C GLN A 194 22.81 -33.20 24.09
N ASN A 195 23.15 -34.48 24.09
CA ASN A 195 24.16 -35.02 23.18
C ASN A 195 23.81 -34.70 21.71
N PRO A 196 24.66 -33.94 20.97
CA PRO A 196 24.37 -33.56 19.60
C PRO A 196 24.87 -34.58 18.57
N PHE A 197 25.40 -35.74 18.97
CA PHE A 197 26.01 -36.69 18.04
C PHE A 197 25.15 -37.95 17.84
N TYR A 198 24.06 -37.84 17.09
CA TYR A 198 23.14 -38.95 16.78
C TYR A 198 23.04 -39.19 15.26
N GLU A 199 22.32 -40.24 14.85
CA GLU A 199 22.17 -40.60 13.43
C GLU A 199 21.66 -39.39 12.60
N ASN A 200 22.34 -39.09 11.49
CA ASN A 200 22.09 -37.92 10.63
C ASN A 200 22.33 -36.53 11.27
N HIS A 201 22.89 -36.46 12.49
CA HIS A 201 23.20 -35.19 13.17
C HIS A 201 24.59 -35.23 13.83
N PHE A 202 25.54 -34.48 13.27
CA PHE A 202 26.95 -34.46 13.70
C PHE A 202 27.64 -35.86 13.87
N GLY A 203 27.05 -36.97 13.41
CA GLY A 203 27.55 -38.34 13.57
C GLY A 203 27.83 -39.11 12.26
N PHE A 204 28.32 -40.35 12.39
CA PHE A 204 28.65 -41.25 11.27
C PHE A 204 27.37 -41.80 10.61
N ASN A 205 27.39 -42.07 9.29
CA ASN A 205 26.22 -42.24 8.37
C ASN A 205 25.53 -40.93 7.87
N GLY A 206 26.33 -39.90 7.61
CA GLY A 206 25.89 -38.71 6.86
C GLY A 206 27.01 -37.68 6.67
N ASN A 207 27.97 -37.67 7.59
CA ASN A 207 29.26 -37.01 7.43
C ASN A 207 30.31 -37.97 6.86
N GLN A 208 30.53 -37.90 5.56
CA GLN A 208 31.69 -38.53 4.89
C GLN A 208 33.02 -37.78 5.16
N GLY A 209 33.06 -36.88 6.17
CA GLY A 209 34.13 -35.89 6.36
C GLY A 209 34.99 -36.05 7.61
N PHE A 210 34.66 -36.94 8.56
CA PHE A 210 35.52 -37.18 9.72
C PHE A 210 36.66 -38.13 9.31
N LYS A 211 37.88 -37.60 9.17
CA LYS A 211 39.10 -38.41 8.95
C LYS A 211 39.41 -39.32 10.15
N SER A 212 38.97 -38.93 11.35
CA SER A 212 39.10 -39.68 12.60
C SER A 212 38.06 -39.23 13.63
N ILE A 213 37.83 -40.03 14.68
CA ILE A 213 37.03 -39.62 15.83
C ILE A 213 37.73 -38.42 16.50
N PRO A 214 37.05 -37.28 16.71
CA PRO A 214 37.61 -36.16 17.46
C PRO A 214 38.03 -36.57 18.87
N ASN A 215 39.18 -36.07 19.33
CA ASN A 215 39.65 -36.32 20.69
C ASN A 215 38.59 -35.88 21.72
N GLY A 216 38.26 -36.77 22.66
CA GLY A 216 37.27 -36.54 23.70
C GLY A 216 35.85 -37.02 23.38
N LEU A 217 35.66 -37.65 22.22
CA LEU A 217 34.48 -38.47 21.91
C LEU A 217 34.86 -39.95 21.88
N ARG A 218 33.95 -40.80 22.37
CA ARG A 218 33.95 -42.25 22.12
C ARG A 218 32.67 -42.65 21.39
N TYR A 219 32.70 -43.81 20.74
CA TYR A 219 31.52 -44.38 20.09
C TYR A 219 30.87 -45.45 20.97
N GLU A 220 29.61 -45.26 21.33
CA GLU A 220 28.86 -46.14 22.24
C GLU A 220 27.39 -46.21 21.79
N ASN A 221 26.81 -47.42 21.74
CA ASN A 221 25.40 -47.65 21.37
C ASN A 221 24.94 -47.04 20.03
N GLY A 222 25.84 -46.90 19.05
CA GLY A 222 25.51 -46.37 17.73
C GLY A 222 25.66 -44.84 17.61
N GLU A 223 26.12 -44.16 18.66
CA GLU A 223 26.26 -42.70 18.73
C GLU A 223 27.65 -42.31 19.24
N PHE A 224 28.09 -41.08 18.94
CA PHE A 224 29.25 -40.53 19.65
C PHE A 224 28.79 -39.92 20.97
N VAL A 225 29.58 -40.11 22.01
CA VAL A 225 29.31 -39.55 23.34
C VAL A 225 30.58 -38.91 23.87
N PHE A 226 30.42 -37.83 24.63
CA PHE A 226 31.54 -37.18 25.31
C PHE A 226 32.18 -38.12 26.33
N ASP A 227 33.51 -38.09 26.42
CA ASP A 227 34.23 -38.72 27.51
C ASP A 227 33.96 -38.02 28.86
N LYS A 228 34.07 -38.80 29.95
CA LYS A 228 33.57 -38.45 31.29
C LYS A 228 34.10 -37.11 31.83
N ASN A 229 35.22 -36.59 31.31
CA ASN A 229 35.88 -35.37 31.77
C ASN A 229 36.21 -34.36 30.66
N VAL A 230 35.51 -34.41 29.53
CA VAL A 230 35.76 -33.50 28.41
C VAL A 230 34.82 -32.30 28.48
N ASP A 231 35.37 -31.09 28.43
CA ASP A 231 34.61 -29.83 28.51
C ASP A 231 33.91 -29.52 27.20
N SER A 232 34.61 -29.79 26.12
CA SER A 232 34.20 -29.53 24.76
C SER A 232 35.03 -30.36 23.82
N VAL A 233 34.49 -30.63 22.64
CA VAL A 233 35.23 -31.25 21.54
C VAL A 233 35.29 -30.29 20.38
N GLU A 234 36.37 -30.38 19.63
CA GLU A 234 36.60 -29.54 18.47
C GLU A 234 36.39 -30.36 17.22
N LEU A 235 35.49 -29.90 16.36
CA LEU A 235 35.26 -30.47 15.04
C LEU A 235 35.91 -29.56 14.02
N GLU A 236 36.92 -30.08 13.34
CA GLU A 236 37.41 -29.51 12.09
C GLU A 236 36.60 -30.10 10.93
N PHE A 237 36.05 -29.22 10.11
CA PHE A 237 35.43 -29.59 8.84
C PHE A 237 36.46 -29.34 7.75
N ASP A 238 36.95 -30.41 7.10
CA ASP A 238 37.82 -30.33 5.93
C ASP A 238 37.28 -31.29 4.86
N TYR A 239 36.40 -30.77 4.00
CA TYR A 239 35.81 -31.54 2.90
C TYR A 239 36.36 -31.03 1.56
N ASN A 240 37.34 -31.72 0.96
CA ASN A 240 37.97 -31.43 -0.35
C ASN A 240 38.82 -30.14 -0.44
N ASN A 241 40.12 -30.27 -0.16
CA ASN A 241 41.22 -29.38 -0.60
C ASN A 241 40.94 -27.87 -0.44
N ASP A 242 41.13 -27.35 0.77
CA ASP A 242 41.28 -25.92 1.13
C ASP A 242 40.07 -25.00 0.90
N MET A 243 39.06 -25.39 0.13
CA MET A 243 37.86 -24.57 -0.07
C MET A 243 36.84 -24.66 1.07
N TYR A 244 36.98 -25.67 1.94
CA TYR A 244 35.95 -26.04 2.92
C TYR A 244 36.45 -26.22 4.37
N GLN A 245 37.36 -25.34 4.82
CA GLN A 245 37.88 -25.37 6.21
C GLN A 245 36.97 -24.65 7.21
N GLY A 246 36.83 -25.17 8.43
CA GLY A 246 36.11 -24.51 9.52
C GLY A 246 36.24 -25.27 10.83
N LYS A 247 36.04 -24.59 11.96
CA LYS A 247 36.24 -25.16 13.30
C LYS A 247 35.04 -24.86 14.18
N MET A 248 34.50 -25.90 14.82
CA MET A 248 33.42 -25.77 15.79
C MET A 248 33.79 -26.40 17.12
N THR A 249 33.72 -25.62 18.18
CA THR A 249 33.85 -26.09 19.55
C THR A 249 32.46 -26.43 20.08
N ILE A 250 32.22 -27.71 20.35
CA ILE A 250 30.95 -28.22 20.90
C ILE A 250 31.15 -28.52 22.39
N TYR A 251 30.44 -27.80 23.25
CA TYR A 251 30.53 -28.00 24.71
C TYR A 251 29.76 -29.25 25.17
N ASN A 252 30.35 -29.98 26.11
CA ASN A 252 29.76 -31.16 26.73
C ASN A 252 28.59 -30.76 27.64
N PRO A 253 27.35 -31.15 27.32
CA PRO A 253 26.20 -30.83 28.16
C PRO A 253 26.24 -31.55 29.52
N ASN A 254 26.98 -32.66 29.62
CA ASN A 254 27.06 -33.48 30.82
C ASN A 254 28.13 -33.00 31.82
N LYS A 255 29.09 -32.14 31.44
CA LYS A 255 30.13 -31.68 32.38
C LYS A 255 29.54 -30.81 33.51
N TYR A 256 28.47 -30.08 33.24
CA TYR A 256 27.76 -29.30 34.26
C TYR A 256 26.78 -30.14 35.09
N SER A 257 26.73 -31.46 34.87
CA SER A 257 26.08 -32.39 35.80
C SER A 257 27.06 -32.75 36.91
N ILE A 258 26.69 -32.46 38.16
CA ILE A 258 27.53 -32.66 39.35
C ILE A 258 27.74 -34.17 39.57
N ASP A 259 28.99 -34.66 39.45
CA ASP A 259 29.40 -36.01 39.87
C ASP A 259 30.06 -35.91 41.26
N THR A 260 29.38 -36.39 42.30
CA THR A 260 29.79 -36.31 43.71
C THR A 260 30.69 -37.50 44.08
N GLN A 261 32.01 -37.41 43.93
CA GLN A 261 32.96 -38.30 44.65
C GLN A 261 34.41 -37.84 44.52
N THR A 262 34.99 -37.28 45.59
CA THR A 262 36.44 -37.26 45.86
C THR A 262 36.69 -37.05 47.35
N ASP A 263 37.55 -37.88 47.95
CA ASP A 263 37.89 -37.89 49.38
C ASP A 263 38.67 -36.63 49.79
N LEU A 264 38.17 -35.92 50.80
CA LEU A 264 38.73 -34.69 51.36
C LEU A 264 39.26 -34.94 52.78
N THR A 265 40.36 -34.29 53.17
CA THR A 265 40.90 -34.38 54.54
C THR A 265 40.08 -33.54 55.53
N GLY A 266 40.13 -33.82 56.83
CA GLY A 266 39.32 -33.11 57.85
C GLY A 266 39.51 -31.58 57.89
N GLN A 267 40.72 -31.09 57.59
CA GLN A 267 40.99 -29.65 57.48
C GLN A 267 40.45 -29.04 56.18
N ASP A 268 40.46 -29.81 55.07
CA ASP A 268 39.81 -29.41 53.82
C ASP A 268 38.29 -29.38 53.96
N ILE A 269 37.72 -30.23 54.84
CA ILE A 269 36.30 -30.28 55.14
C ILE A 269 35.90 -29.03 55.94
N ASP A 270 36.61 -28.69 57.02
CA ASP A 270 36.27 -27.53 57.86
C ASP A 270 36.39 -26.19 57.10
N GLU A 271 37.42 -26.00 56.25
CA GLU A 271 37.54 -24.81 55.40
C GLU A 271 36.44 -24.76 54.33
N LYS A 272 36.08 -25.91 53.76
CA LYS A 272 34.99 -25.99 52.79
C LYS A 272 33.63 -25.79 53.44
N ASP A 273 33.40 -26.28 54.65
CA ASP A 273 32.15 -26.13 55.39
C ASP A 273 31.89 -24.67 55.75
N ASN A 274 32.90 -23.94 56.23
CA ASN A 274 32.79 -22.49 56.46
C ASN A 274 32.49 -21.72 55.17
N LYS A 275 33.11 -22.13 54.05
CA LYS A 275 32.87 -21.52 52.74
C LYS A 275 31.49 -21.90 52.19
N ILE A 276 31.00 -23.09 52.50
CA ILE A 276 29.65 -23.57 52.20
C ILE A 276 28.63 -22.75 53.01
N ASP A 277 28.89 -22.45 54.28
CA ASP A 277 27.99 -21.63 55.10
C ASP A 277 27.87 -20.19 54.56
N ASP A 278 29.00 -19.57 54.20
CA ASP A 278 29.02 -18.25 53.57
C ASP A 278 28.31 -18.26 52.21
N LEU A 279 28.56 -19.27 51.38
CA LEU A 279 27.87 -19.46 50.10
C LEU A 279 26.38 -19.70 50.31
N THR A 280 25.98 -20.46 51.32
CA THR A 280 24.57 -20.75 51.65
C THR A 280 23.85 -19.47 52.06
N LYS A 281 24.50 -18.61 52.85
CA LYS A 281 23.96 -17.29 53.20
C LYS A 281 23.80 -16.40 51.97
N ASN A 282 24.80 -16.33 51.11
CA ASN A 282 24.75 -15.55 49.86
C ASN A 282 23.67 -16.08 48.91
N ILE A 283 23.51 -17.40 48.79
CA ILE A 283 22.44 -18.03 48.02
C ILE A 283 21.07 -17.59 48.57
N LYS A 284 20.89 -17.61 49.89
CA LYS A 284 19.63 -17.22 50.53
C LYS A 284 19.28 -15.75 50.31
N ASP A 285 20.27 -14.86 50.33
CA ASP A 285 20.08 -13.45 49.99
C ASP A 285 19.73 -13.26 48.51
N LEU A 286 20.37 -14.02 47.61
CA LEU A 286 20.02 -14.01 46.19
C LEU A 286 18.63 -14.58 45.92
N GLU A 287 18.22 -15.64 46.62
CA GLU A 287 16.87 -16.20 46.55
C GLU A 287 15.81 -15.17 46.95
N ASN A 288 16.07 -14.40 48.01
CA ASN A 288 15.18 -13.31 48.42
C ASN A 288 15.12 -12.19 47.37
N GLN A 289 16.26 -11.78 46.80
CA GLN A 289 16.28 -10.79 45.72
C GLN A 289 15.55 -11.28 44.46
N ILE A 290 15.71 -12.56 44.10
CA ILE A 290 15.01 -13.17 42.97
C ILE A 290 13.50 -13.19 43.23
N LYS A 291 13.08 -13.47 44.47
CA LYS A 291 11.67 -13.43 44.86
C LYS A 291 11.09 -12.02 44.70
N ASP A 292 11.76 -11.00 45.22
CA ASP A 292 11.32 -9.60 45.10
C ASP A 292 11.23 -9.15 43.63
N LEU A 293 12.21 -9.55 42.80
CA LEU A 293 12.18 -9.28 41.37
C LEU A 293 11.03 -10.00 40.65
N ASN A 294 10.71 -11.23 41.05
CA ASN A 294 9.57 -11.97 40.49
C ASN A 294 8.22 -11.33 40.88
N ASP A 295 8.07 -10.89 42.12
CA ASP A 295 6.87 -10.19 42.59
C ASP A 295 6.69 -8.89 41.80
N LYS A 296 7.76 -8.11 41.61
CA LYS A 296 7.75 -6.88 40.80
C LYS A 296 7.44 -7.15 39.32
N LYS A 297 8.01 -8.22 38.76
CA LYS A 297 7.70 -8.68 37.39
C LYS A 297 6.21 -9.03 37.24
N GLN A 298 5.60 -9.65 38.25
CA GLN A 298 4.18 -9.99 38.23
C GLN A 298 3.28 -8.74 38.31
N GLU A 299 3.69 -7.74 39.10
CA GLU A 299 3.02 -6.43 39.15
C GLU A 299 3.09 -5.71 37.79
N ASP A 300 4.27 -5.64 37.19
CA ASP A 300 4.46 -5.01 35.88
C ASP A 300 3.69 -5.76 34.77
N GLN A 301 3.61 -7.09 34.85
CA GLN A 301 2.79 -7.88 33.92
C GLN A 301 1.30 -7.53 34.05
N SER A 302 0.80 -7.34 35.27
CA SER A 302 -0.58 -6.94 35.51
C SER A 302 -0.90 -5.55 34.92
N LYS A 303 0.05 -4.60 35.04
CA LYS A 303 -0.07 -3.26 34.42
C LYS A 303 -0.06 -3.34 32.89
N ILE A 304 0.80 -4.17 32.31
CA ILE A 304 0.84 -4.42 30.86
C ILE A 304 -0.50 -4.95 30.36
N ASP A 305 -1.10 -5.90 31.09
CA ASP A 305 -2.38 -6.49 30.68
C ASP A 305 -3.54 -5.48 30.78
N GLU A 306 -3.52 -4.56 31.75
CA GLU A 306 -4.48 -3.46 31.82
C GLU A 306 -4.31 -2.48 30.63
N LEU A 307 -3.06 -2.13 30.29
CA LEU A 307 -2.76 -1.27 29.15
C LEU A 307 -3.19 -1.91 27.82
N LYS A 308 -3.00 -3.22 27.66
CA LYS A 308 -3.49 -3.96 26.48
C LYS A 308 -5.00 -3.88 26.34
N LYS A 309 -5.75 -4.03 27.45
CA LYS A 309 -7.22 -3.87 27.43
C LYS A 309 -7.65 -2.46 27.02
N LYS A 310 -6.98 -1.42 27.54
CA LYS A 310 -7.25 -0.02 27.15
C LYS A 310 -6.93 0.22 25.68
N LEU A 311 -5.83 -0.33 25.18
CA LEU A 311 -5.45 -0.23 23.77
C LEU A 311 -6.49 -0.87 22.85
N GLU A 312 -7.01 -2.05 23.22
CA GLU A 312 -8.03 -2.74 22.43
C GLU A 312 -9.33 -1.95 22.38
N SER A 313 -9.79 -1.40 23.50
CA SER A 313 -10.95 -0.50 23.53
C SER A 313 -10.75 0.76 22.67
N CYS A 314 -9.53 1.29 22.58
CA CYS A 314 -9.23 2.42 21.71
C CYS A 314 -9.32 2.04 20.23
N LYS A 315 -8.86 0.84 19.84
CA LYS A 315 -9.00 0.33 18.47
C LYS A 315 -10.46 0.17 18.07
N ASP A 316 -11.28 -0.42 18.94
CA ASP A 316 -12.72 -0.58 18.70
C ASP A 316 -13.41 0.77 18.46
N ASN A 317 -13.05 1.79 19.25
CA ASN A 317 -13.55 3.15 19.04
C ASN A 317 -13.05 3.77 17.73
N GLY A 318 -11.79 3.52 17.36
CA GLY A 318 -11.23 3.95 16.07
C GLY A 318 -11.98 3.36 14.88
N GLU A 319 -12.30 2.06 14.92
CA GLU A 319 -13.09 1.38 13.89
C GLU A 319 -14.52 1.93 13.81
N LYS A 320 -15.18 2.19 14.95
CA LYS A 320 -16.50 2.84 14.98
C LYS A 320 -16.48 4.22 14.32
N LEU A 321 -15.48 5.04 14.64
CA LEU A 321 -15.31 6.37 14.03
C LEU A 321 -15.05 6.29 12.52
N LYS A 322 -14.30 5.28 12.07
CA LYS A 322 -14.06 5.03 10.65
C LYS A 322 -15.34 4.66 9.92
N GLN A 323 -16.18 3.81 10.51
CA GLN A 323 -17.49 3.47 9.97
C GLN A 323 -18.44 4.68 9.91
N GLU A 324 -18.46 5.51 10.96
CA GLU A 324 -19.28 6.73 11.00
C GLU A 324 -18.82 7.74 9.94
N LYS A 325 -17.51 7.91 9.76
CA LYS A 325 -16.94 8.74 8.69
C LYS A 325 -17.39 8.26 7.31
N SER A 326 -17.32 6.95 7.01
CA SER A 326 -17.76 6.44 5.71
C SER A 326 -19.25 6.66 5.45
N LYS A 327 -20.11 6.55 6.49
CA LYS A 327 -21.54 6.88 6.35
C LYS A 327 -21.76 8.36 6.01
N LEU A 328 -21.03 9.26 6.69
CA LEU A 328 -21.11 10.69 6.40
C LEU A 328 -20.60 11.03 4.98
N GLU A 329 -19.54 10.38 4.51
CA GLU A 329 -19.04 10.53 3.14
C GLU A 329 -20.05 10.06 2.08
N GLU A 330 -20.83 9.02 2.38
CA GLU A 330 -21.92 8.55 1.52
C GLU A 330 -23.09 9.56 1.50
N GLU A 331 -23.51 10.08 2.66
CA GLU A 331 -24.54 11.12 2.74
C GLU A 331 -24.16 12.41 2.00
N ILE A 332 -22.88 12.81 2.05
CA ILE A 332 -22.38 13.98 1.31
C ILE A 332 -22.51 13.72 -0.19
N ARG A 333 -22.10 12.54 -0.66
CA ARG A 333 -22.18 12.17 -2.08
C ARG A 333 -23.61 12.17 -2.61
N ASP A 334 -24.55 11.67 -1.82
CA ASP A 334 -25.97 11.69 -2.19
C ASP A 334 -26.53 13.11 -2.27
N LYS A 335 -26.10 14.00 -1.36
CA LYS A 335 -26.47 15.43 -1.41
C LYS A 335 -25.86 16.12 -2.62
N ASP A 336 -24.59 15.85 -2.95
CA ASP A 336 -23.93 16.41 -4.13
C ASP A 336 -24.63 15.97 -5.43
N ASN A 337 -25.02 14.70 -5.53
CA ASN A 337 -25.80 14.18 -6.65
C ASN A 337 -27.16 14.91 -6.76
N LYS A 338 -27.82 15.16 -5.62
CA LYS A 338 -29.10 15.90 -5.60
C LYS A 338 -28.93 17.36 -6.01
N ILE A 339 -27.85 18.01 -5.59
CA ILE A 339 -27.50 19.37 -6.02
C ILE A 339 -27.27 19.39 -7.55
N ALA A 340 -26.53 18.42 -8.09
CA ALA A 340 -26.29 18.33 -9.53
C ALA A 340 -27.60 18.17 -10.32
N GLN A 341 -28.53 17.34 -9.82
CA GLN A 341 -29.85 17.18 -10.42
C GLN A 341 -30.67 18.48 -10.39
N LEU A 342 -30.74 19.14 -9.23
CA LEU A 342 -31.46 20.41 -9.09
C LEU A 342 -30.88 21.50 -10.01
N ASN A 343 -29.55 21.58 -10.13
CA ASN A 343 -28.91 22.53 -11.05
C ASN A 343 -29.28 22.26 -12.51
N LYS A 344 -29.42 20.99 -12.90
CA LYS A 344 -29.87 20.62 -14.24
C LYS A 344 -31.32 21.05 -14.47
N GLU A 345 -32.22 20.80 -13.51
CA GLU A 345 -33.63 21.23 -13.58
C GLU A 345 -33.74 22.76 -13.68
N ILE A 346 -32.91 23.50 -12.93
CA ILE A 346 -32.85 24.97 -13.00
C ILE A 346 -32.45 25.44 -14.41
N GLU A 347 -31.44 24.83 -15.02
CA GLU A 347 -31.02 25.20 -16.39
C GLU A 347 -32.07 24.81 -17.44
N GLU A 348 -32.74 23.67 -17.29
CA GLU A 348 -33.85 23.29 -18.17
C GLU A 348 -34.99 24.32 -18.11
N LEU A 349 -35.41 24.74 -16.91
CA LEU A 349 -36.44 25.75 -16.71
C LEU A 349 -36.05 27.14 -17.25
N LYS A 350 -34.79 27.52 -17.09
CA LYS A 350 -34.27 28.80 -17.55
C LYS A 350 -34.24 28.88 -19.07
N ASN A 351 -33.95 27.78 -19.75
CA ASN A 351 -33.90 27.73 -21.21
C ASN A 351 -35.30 27.57 -21.81
N SER A 352 -36.16 26.69 -21.26
CA SER A 352 -37.50 26.44 -21.83
C SER A 352 -38.39 27.68 -21.82
N ASN A 353 -38.46 28.39 -20.69
CA ASN A 353 -39.38 29.53 -20.57
C ASN A 353 -38.87 30.76 -21.32
N ASN A 354 -37.55 30.99 -21.35
CA ASN A 354 -37.02 32.16 -22.02
C ASN A 354 -37.08 32.01 -23.54
N ASP A 355 -36.74 30.84 -24.09
CA ASP A 355 -36.74 30.66 -25.55
C ASP A 355 -38.16 30.74 -26.14
N GLU A 356 -39.14 30.16 -25.46
CA GLU A 356 -40.55 30.21 -25.88
C GLU A 356 -41.11 31.63 -25.80
N LEU A 357 -40.86 32.35 -24.69
CA LEU A 357 -41.26 33.75 -24.55
C LEU A 357 -40.54 34.66 -25.55
N ILE A 358 -39.26 34.44 -25.84
CA ILE A 358 -38.51 35.19 -26.84
C ILE A 358 -39.10 34.96 -28.23
N ALA A 359 -39.46 33.71 -28.57
CA ALA A 359 -40.09 33.37 -29.84
C ALA A 359 -41.46 34.07 -29.99
N GLU A 360 -42.30 34.02 -28.95
CA GLU A 360 -43.62 34.67 -28.95
C GLU A 360 -43.50 36.20 -29.04
N ILE A 361 -42.60 36.81 -28.27
CA ILE A 361 -42.31 38.26 -28.35
C ILE A 361 -41.82 38.65 -29.76
N THR A 362 -41.01 37.80 -30.40
CA THR A 362 -40.51 38.05 -31.76
C THR A 362 -41.64 38.00 -32.77
N GLN A 363 -42.52 36.99 -32.69
CA GLN A 363 -43.69 36.89 -33.56
C GLN A 363 -44.64 38.08 -33.39
N LEU A 364 -44.91 38.51 -32.16
CA LEU A 364 -45.74 39.68 -31.88
C LEU A 364 -45.11 40.98 -32.41
N LYS A 365 -43.77 41.11 -32.35
CA LYS A 365 -43.07 42.26 -32.94
C LYS A 365 -43.18 42.29 -34.46
N ASP A 366 -43.04 41.15 -35.12
CA ASP A 366 -43.17 41.04 -36.58
C ASP A 366 -44.61 41.35 -37.03
N GLU A 367 -45.61 40.88 -36.28
CA GLU A 367 -47.01 41.20 -36.54
C GLU A 367 -47.31 42.68 -36.31
N LEU A 368 -46.78 43.27 -35.23
CA LEU A 368 -46.92 44.71 -34.98
C LEU A 368 -46.32 45.53 -36.13
N LYS A 369 -45.15 45.13 -36.64
CA LYS A 369 -44.51 45.79 -37.78
C LYS A 369 -45.36 45.67 -39.05
N ARG A 370 -45.91 44.49 -39.34
CA ARG A 370 -46.83 44.28 -40.47
C ARG A 370 -48.06 45.20 -40.37
N LEU A 371 -48.66 45.30 -39.18
CA LEU A 371 -49.80 46.18 -38.95
C LEU A 371 -49.44 47.66 -39.07
N GLN A 372 -48.22 48.05 -38.67
CA GLN A 372 -47.71 49.41 -38.87
C GLN A 372 -47.54 49.75 -40.36
N ASP A 373 -46.98 48.83 -41.14
CA ASP A 373 -46.81 48.99 -42.60
C ASP A 373 -48.18 49.07 -43.31
N GLU A 374 -49.14 48.23 -42.91
CA GLU A 374 -50.51 48.24 -43.43
C GLU A 374 -51.23 49.56 -43.11
N ASN A 375 -51.08 50.07 -41.88
CA ASN A 375 -51.65 51.36 -41.48
C ASN A 375 -50.99 52.54 -42.22
N ALA A 376 -49.68 52.46 -42.49
CA ALA A 376 -48.99 53.47 -43.29
C ALA A 376 -49.55 53.51 -44.72
N LYS A 377 -49.77 52.34 -45.33
CA LYS A 377 -50.40 52.22 -46.66
C LYS A 377 -51.83 52.77 -46.67
N LEU A 378 -52.64 52.42 -45.68
CA LEU A 378 -54.01 52.93 -45.56
C LEU A 378 -54.06 54.46 -45.42
N LYS A 379 -53.08 55.08 -44.74
CA LYS A 379 -52.98 56.55 -44.66
C LYS A 379 -52.64 57.19 -46.00
N GLU A 380 -51.79 56.55 -46.80
CA GLU A 380 -51.46 56.99 -48.15
C GLU A 380 -52.70 56.89 -49.06
N ASP A 381 -53.36 55.74 -49.05
CA ASP A 381 -54.61 55.52 -49.80
C ASP A 381 -55.68 56.54 -49.41
N TYR A 382 -55.90 56.77 -48.11
CA TYR A 382 -56.84 57.79 -47.62
C TYR A 382 -56.50 59.20 -48.12
N SER A 383 -55.22 59.55 -48.13
CA SER A 383 -54.77 60.87 -48.61
C SER A 383 -55.03 61.03 -50.10
N SER A 384 -54.78 59.98 -50.90
CA SER A 384 -55.08 59.94 -52.34
C SER A 384 -56.58 60.10 -52.59
N THR A 385 -57.42 59.26 -51.95
CA THR A 385 -58.89 59.33 -52.11
C THR A 385 -59.43 60.69 -51.67
N LYS A 386 -58.86 61.31 -50.64
CA LYS A 386 -59.24 62.67 -50.21
C LYS A 386 -58.96 63.71 -51.29
N TRP A 387 -57.80 63.64 -51.96
CA TRP A 387 -57.47 64.54 -53.08
C TRP A 387 -58.39 64.33 -54.28
N GLU A 388 -58.68 63.08 -54.64
CA GLU A 388 -59.64 62.75 -55.70
C GLU A 388 -61.04 63.30 -55.41
N LEU A 389 -61.52 63.15 -54.16
CA LEU A 389 -62.81 63.68 -53.73
C LEU A 389 -62.85 65.22 -53.86
N GLU A 390 -61.79 65.90 -53.45
CA GLU A 390 -61.74 67.37 -53.51
C GLU A 390 -61.69 67.87 -54.97
N ALA A 391 -60.96 67.18 -55.84
CA ALA A 391 -60.96 67.45 -57.28
C ALA A 391 -62.36 67.25 -57.91
N GLU A 392 -63.10 66.23 -57.47
CA GLU A 392 -64.45 65.96 -57.98
C GLU A 392 -65.49 66.97 -57.47
N LYS A 393 -65.33 67.47 -56.23
CA LYS A 393 -66.12 68.60 -55.73
C LYS A 393 -65.87 69.87 -56.55
N GLU A 394 -64.62 70.18 -56.87
CA GLU A 394 -64.29 71.36 -57.69
C GLU A 394 -64.91 71.26 -59.10
N LYS A 395 -64.93 70.05 -59.69
CA LYS A 395 -65.67 69.81 -60.94
C LYS A 395 -67.17 69.98 -60.77
N THR A 396 -67.74 69.51 -59.67
CA THR A 396 -69.16 69.67 -59.36
C THR A 396 -69.52 71.15 -59.25
N ASP A 397 -68.75 71.94 -58.50
CA ASP A 397 -68.94 73.39 -58.39
C ASP A 397 -68.84 74.09 -59.77
N LYS A 398 -67.89 73.68 -60.62
CA LYS A 398 -67.80 74.18 -62.00
C LYS A 398 -69.02 73.82 -62.85
N ASN A 399 -69.55 72.61 -62.68
CA ASN A 399 -70.74 72.16 -63.40
C ASN A 399 -71.99 72.90 -62.91
N GLU A 400 -72.14 73.13 -61.60
CA GLU A 400 -73.23 73.93 -61.03
C GLU A 400 -73.20 75.37 -61.57
N ASN A 401 -72.03 75.99 -61.63
CA ASN A 401 -71.88 77.31 -62.24
C ASN A 401 -72.28 77.33 -63.72
N LYS A 402 -71.87 76.32 -64.51
CA LYS A 402 -72.30 76.18 -65.91
C LYS A 402 -73.82 75.99 -66.05
N ILE A 403 -74.42 75.18 -65.18
CA ILE A 403 -75.88 74.99 -65.15
C ILE A 403 -76.56 76.33 -64.87
N LYS A 404 -76.06 77.12 -63.92
CA LYS A 404 -76.58 78.46 -63.64
C LYS A 404 -76.48 79.40 -64.85
N GLU A 405 -75.32 79.44 -65.52
CA GLU A 405 -75.16 80.22 -66.76
C GLU A 405 -76.11 79.76 -67.88
N MET A 406 -76.33 78.45 -68.01
CA MET A 406 -77.29 77.90 -68.97
C MET A 406 -78.73 78.26 -68.62
N GLN A 407 -79.08 78.26 -67.33
CA GLN A 407 -80.40 78.66 -66.86
C GLN A 407 -80.65 80.15 -67.15
N GLU A 408 -79.68 81.03 -66.85
CA GLU A 408 -79.78 82.46 -67.18
C GLU A 408 -79.95 82.71 -68.70
N LYS A 409 -79.26 81.92 -69.54
CA LYS A 409 -79.46 81.96 -71.00
C LYS A 409 -80.83 81.46 -71.43
N LEU A 410 -81.34 80.41 -70.78
CA LEU A 410 -82.67 79.87 -71.08
C LEU A 410 -83.74 80.91 -70.73
N ASP A 411 -83.68 81.51 -69.54
CA ASP A 411 -84.62 82.54 -69.09
C ASP A 411 -84.61 83.75 -70.06
N SER A 412 -83.43 84.16 -70.53
CA SER A 412 -83.30 85.22 -71.55
C SER A 412 -83.94 84.84 -72.89
N LEU A 413 -83.79 83.59 -73.34
CA LEU A 413 -84.40 83.11 -74.57
C LEU A 413 -85.92 82.99 -74.42
N GLU A 414 -86.41 82.59 -73.24
CA GLU A 414 -87.84 82.55 -72.91
C GLU A 414 -88.45 83.96 -72.92
N GLU A 415 -87.77 84.97 -72.36
CA GLU A 415 -88.19 86.37 -72.49
C GLU A 415 -88.22 86.84 -73.94
N GLU A 416 -87.20 86.51 -74.74
CA GLU A 416 -87.13 86.87 -76.15
C GLU A 416 -88.26 86.20 -76.95
N LEU A 417 -88.55 84.93 -76.65
CA LEU A 417 -89.66 84.18 -77.23
C LEU A 417 -91.00 84.83 -76.86
N ALA A 418 -91.22 85.16 -75.59
CA ALA A 418 -92.43 85.84 -75.13
C ALA A 418 -92.63 87.20 -75.82
N LYS A 419 -91.54 87.94 -76.02
CA LYS A 419 -91.56 89.22 -76.76
C LYS A 419 -91.92 89.03 -78.23
N LYS A 420 -91.36 88.02 -78.90
CA LYS A 420 -91.72 87.68 -80.29
C LYS A 420 -93.14 87.18 -80.42
N THR A 421 -93.64 86.39 -79.48
CA THR A 421 -95.04 85.94 -79.45
C THR A 421 -95.98 87.15 -79.36
N LYS A 422 -95.65 88.13 -78.49
CA LYS A 422 -96.41 89.39 -78.41
C LYS A 422 -96.34 90.23 -79.70
N GLU A 423 -95.19 90.29 -80.36
CA GLU A 423 -95.06 90.95 -81.69
C GLU A 423 -95.88 90.26 -82.80
N ILE A 424 -96.11 88.96 -82.68
CA ILE A 424 -97.00 88.20 -83.59
C ILE A 424 -98.45 88.54 -83.28
N ASP A 425 -98.86 88.50 -82.01
CA ASP A 425 -100.22 88.85 -81.58
C ASP A 425 -100.59 90.31 -81.91
N ASP A 426 -99.63 91.25 -81.82
CA ASP A 426 -99.83 92.66 -82.18
C ASP A 426 -99.91 92.90 -83.71
N LYS A 427 -99.46 91.94 -84.54
CA LYS A 427 -99.60 91.99 -86.02
C LYS A 427 -100.87 91.33 -86.55
N ASP A 428 -101.50 90.47 -85.73
CA ASP A 428 -102.77 89.81 -86.04
C ASP A 428 -104.00 90.65 -85.63
N ASN A 429 -103.81 91.77 -84.91
CA ASN A 429 -104.80 92.83 -84.65
C ASN A 429 -104.65 94.02 -85.61
#